data_AF-A0A359H892-F1
#
_entry.id   AF-A0A359H892-F1
#
_cell.length_a   1.000
_cell.length_b   1.000
_cell.length_c   1.000
_cell.angle_alpha   90.00
_cell.angle_beta   90.00
_cell.angle_gamma   90.00
#
_symmetry.space_group_name_H-M   'P 1'
#
loop_
_entity.id
_entity.type
_entity.pdbx_description
1 polymer ?
#
loop_
_entity_poly.entity_id
_entity_poly.type
_entity_poly.pdbx_seq_one_letter_code
_entity_poly.pdbx_strand_id
1 'polypeptide(L)' 'MDIISHKHVHNHPEIKHTHLHEHDGEMHEHEHTHKAITHEHEHDHEVDHEKEHTHIHHEHKHDE' A
#
# COMPACT_ATOMS: atom_id res chain seq x y z
N MET A 1 -14.11 27.39 -13.71
CA MET A 1 -14.12 26.37 -12.66
C MET A 1 -12.71 26.29 -12.16
N ASP A 2 -12.51 26.67 -10.90
CA ASP A 2 -11.23 26.54 -10.22
C ASP A 2 -11.00 25.06 -9.88
N ILE A 3 -9.80 24.55 -10.21
CA ILE A 3 -9.40 23.18 -9.97
C ILE A 3 -8.29 23.20 -8.91
N ILE A 4 -8.41 22.37 -7.89
CA ILE A 4 -7.38 22.14 -6.87
C ILE A 4 -6.73 20.79 -7.14
N SER A 5 -5.41 20.81 -7.31
CA SER A 5 -4.58 19.60 -7.44
C SER A 5 -4.01 19.19 -6.09
N HIS A 6 -4.18 17.93 -5.71
CA HIS A 6 -3.56 17.34 -4.53
C HIS A 6 -2.58 16.25 -4.91
N LYS A 7 -1.40 16.28 -4.29
CA LYS A 7 -0.39 15.25 -4.42
C LYS A 7 -0.18 14.56 -3.07
N HIS A 8 -0.42 13.25 -3.03
CA HIS A 8 -0.20 12.40 -1.86
C HIS A 8 0.98 11.48 -2.10
N VAL A 9 1.90 11.42 -1.13
CA VAL A 9 2.99 10.45 -1.09
C VAL A 9 2.63 9.39 -0.06
N HIS A 10 2.54 8.13 -0.47
CA HIS A 10 2.29 6.99 0.41
C HIS A 10 3.55 6.13 0.52
N ASN A 11 3.94 5.80 1.75
CA ASN A 11 5.15 5.04 2.05
C ASN A 11 4.77 3.77 2.80
N HIS A 12 5.02 2.61 2.20
CA HIS A 12 4.95 1.32 2.87
C HIS A 12 6.34 0.96 3.43
N PRO A 13 6.46 0.72 4.75
CA PRO A 13 7.73 0.30 5.34
C PRO A 13 8.14 -1.09 4.84
N GLU A 14 9.43 -1.43 4.98
CA GLU A 14 9.88 -2.80 4.81
C GLU A 14 9.28 -3.69 5.90
N ILE A 15 8.75 -4.85 5.51
CA ILE A 15 8.15 -5.81 6.43
C ILE A 15 8.89 -7.14 6.27
N LYS A 16 9.41 -7.65 7.38
CA LYS A 16 10.01 -8.99 7.45
C LYS A 16 9.16 -9.88 8.32
N HIS A 17 8.86 -11.07 7.84
CA HIS A 17 8.17 -12.08 8.62
C HIS A 17 8.71 -13.47 8.30
N THR A 18 8.69 -14.33 9.31
CA THR A 18 9.10 -15.72 9.21
C THR A 18 7.86 -16.59 9.36
N HIS A 19 7.68 -17.56 8.47
CA HIS A 19 6.68 -18.60 8.65
C HIS A 19 7.37 -19.96 8.79
N LEU A 20 6.81 -20.80 9.66
CA LEU A 20 7.22 -22.18 9.81
C LEU A 20 6.24 -23.05 9.02
N HIS A 21 6.75 -23.94 8.18
CA HIS A 21 5.93 -24.97 7.50
C HIS A 21 6.58 -26.34 7.63
N GLU A 22 5.75 -27.37 7.74
CA GLU A 22 6.22 -28.75 7.74
C GLU A 22 6.26 -29.26 6.29
N HIS A 23 7.38 -29.85 5.89
CA HIS A 23 7.53 -30.54 4.61
C HIS A 23 8.18 -31.91 4.87
N ASP A 24 7.52 -32.99 4.47
CA ASP A 24 7.97 -34.37 4.70
C ASP A 24 8.33 -34.70 6.18
N GLY A 25 7.64 -34.08 7.13
CA GLY A 25 7.88 -34.27 8.58
C GLY A 25 9.08 -33.50 9.14
N GLU A 26 9.72 -32.66 8.32
CA GLU A 26 10.73 -31.70 8.76
C GLU A 26 10.12 -30.29 8.86
N MET A 27 10.46 -29.56 9.92
CA MET A 27 10.03 -28.17 10.11
C MET A 27 11.01 -27.24 9.39
N HIS A 28 10.48 -26.50 8.40
CA HIS A 28 11.22 -25.50 7.65
C HIS A 28 10.81 -24.10 8.11
N GLU A 29 11.81 -23.25 8.36
CA GLU A 29 11.61 -21.82 8.57
C GLU A 29 11.89 -21.08 7.27
N HIS A 30 10.91 -20.31 6.80
CA HIS A 30 11.05 -19.47 5.62
C HIS A 30 10.90 -18.00 6.01
N GLU A 31 11.96 -17.23 5.77
CA GLU A 31 11.97 -15.79 5.95
C GLU A 31 11.52 -15.10 4.65
N HIS A 32 10.49 -14.26 4.75
CA HIS A 32 10.03 -13.38 3.68
C HIS A 32 10.34 -11.92 4.03
N THR A 33 10.84 -11.18 3.04
CA THR A 33 11.05 -9.74 3.13
C THR A 33 10.26 -9.02 2.04
N HIS A 34 9.26 -8.24 2.44
CA HIS A 34 8.63 -7.25 1.57
C HIS A 34 9.41 -5.95 1.66
N LYS A 35 10.02 -5.55 0.55
CA LYS A 35 10.79 -4.30 0.45
C LYS A 35 9.90 -3.10 0.73
N ALA A 36 10.49 -2.02 1.24
CA ALA A 36 9.79 -0.74 1.35
C ALA A 36 9.39 -0.24 -0.05
N ILE A 37 8.17 0.28 -0.18
CA ILE A 37 7.61 0.79 -1.43
C ILE A 37 7.03 2.18 -1.18
N THR A 38 7.42 3.14 -2.00
CA THR A 38 6.82 4.47 -2.01
C THR A 38 6.08 4.67 -3.32
N HIS A 39 4.85 5.15 -3.25
CA HIS A 39 4.08 5.54 -4.42
C HIS A 39 3.46 6.93 -4.24
N GLU A 40 3.34 7.66 -5.35
CA GLU A 40 2.78 9.01 -5.40
C GLU A 40 1.45 8.95 -6.15
N HIS A 41 0.43 9.62 -5.61
CA HIS A 41 -0.89 9.75 -6.21
C HIS A 41 -1.25 11.22 -6.33
N GLU A 42 -1.52 11.67 -7.56
CA GLU A 42 -1.98 13.03 -7.87
C GLU A 42 -3.43 12.97 -8.34
N HIS A 43 -4.26 13.89 -7.85
CA HIS A 43 -5.64 14.04 -8.32
C HIS A 43 -6.11 15.49 -8.27
N ASP A 44 -7.05 15.82 -9.15
CA ASP A 44 -7.61 17.15 -9.32
C ASP A 44 -9.10 17.15 -8.95
N HIS A 45 -9.58 18.20 -8.27
CA HIS A 45 -10.99 18.39 -7.92
C HIS A 45 -11.47 19.81 -8.18
N GLU A 46 -12.75 19.95 -8.52
CA GLU A 46 -13.41 21.26 -8.62
C GLU A 46 -13.70 21.82 -7.21
N VAL A 47 -13.43 23.11 -7.01
CA VAL A 47 -13.53 23.80 -5.71
C VAL A 47 -14.90 23.66 -5.03
N ASP A 48 -15.99 23.51 -5.79
CA ASP A 48 -17.36 23.44 -5.23
C ASP A 48 -17.68 22.09 -4.52
N HIS A 49 -16.81 21.08 -4.64
CA HIS A 49 -16.98 19.74 -4.05
C HIS A 49 -16.02 19.44 -2.87
N GLU A 50 -15.49 20.48 -2.21
CA GLU A 50 -14.50 20.41 -1.09
C GLU A 50 -14.89 19.52 0.13
N LYS A 51 -16.09 18.93 0.18
CA LYS A 51 -16.63 18.28 1.39
C LYS A 51 -16.64 16.74 1.39
N GLU A 52 -16.43 16.06 0.26
CA GLU A 52 -16.42 14.60 0.20
C GLU A 52 -15.03 14.05 -0.09
N HIS A 53 -14.12 14.18 0.89
CA HIS A 53 -12.82 13.52 0.84
C HIS A 53 -12.95 12.02 1.15
N THR A 54 -13.53 11.25 0.22
CA THR A 54 -13.44 9.79 0.26
C THR A 54 -12.19 9.37 -0.51
N HIS A 55 -11.04 9.33 0.17
CA HIS A 55 -9.84 8.73 -0.39
C HIS A 55 -10.07 7.22 -0.50
N ILE A 56 -10.44 6.73 -1.69
CA ILE A 56 -10.47 5.30 -1.98
C ILE A 56 -9.02 4.84 -2.15
N HIS A 57 -8.41 4.40 -1.05
CA HIS A 57 -7.17 3.65 -1.13
C HIS A 57 -7.50 2.33 -1.84
N HIS A 58 -7.05 2.17 -3.09
CA HIS A 58 -7.12 0.87 -3.75
C HIS A 58 -6.25 -0.10 -2.95
N GLU A 59 -6.88 -1.08 -2.32
CA GLU A 59 -6.21 -2.12 -1.55
C GLU A 59 -5.11 -2.76 -2.41
N HIS A 60 -3.86 -2.42 -2.14
CA HIS A 60 -2.72 -3.00 -2.83
C HIS A 60 -2.51 -4.39 -2.23
N LYS A 61 -3.07 -5.41 -2.87
CA LYS A 61 -2.78 -6.79 -2.51
C LYS A 61 -1.35 -7.09 -2.92
N HIS A 62 -0.51 -7.40 -1.94
CA HIS A 62 0.73 -8.10 -2.20
C HIS A 62 0.35 -9.55 -2.55
N ASP A 63 0.77 -10.03 -3.71
CA ASP A 63 0.78 -11.47 -3.99
C ASP A 63 1.70 -12.14 -2.95
N GLU A 64 1.15 -13.16 -2.29
CA GLU A 64 1.80 -14.04 -1.30
C GLU A 64 2.98 -14.82 -1.90
#